data_AF-A0A4P7GPH0-F1
#
_entry.id   AF-A0A4P7GPH0-F1
#
_cell.length_a   1.000
_cell.length_b   1.000
_cell.length_c   1.000
_cell.angle_alpha   90.00
_cell.angle_beta   90.00
_cell.angle_gamma   90.00
#
_symmetry.space_group_name_H-M   'P 1'
#
loop_
_entity.id
_entity.type
_entity.pdbx_description
1 polymer ?
#
loop_
_entity_poly.entity_id
_entity_poly.type
_entity_poly.pdbx_seq_one_letter_code
_entity_poly.pdbx_strand_id
1 'polypeptide(L)'
;MPGRLVFAGHTPTWDGAIAFHDPSASGEVLSTAYLLPTATFSDVVEQEMWRDPGVDHDLSEVIGSGRQVLGPGHYETLHRTGELDGRPVVTFSADDPSVLEPGRPAPAYLATMARGLRSLHGLTADEVVDYLLGAAGIGHDREAVRAAIA
;
A
#
# COMPACT_ATOMS: atom_id res chain seq x y z
N MET A 1 -1.91 -10.17 3.19
CA MET A 1 -1.31 -10.19 1.83
C MET A 1 0.17 -10.54 1.93
N PRO A 2 0.71 -11.49 1.16
CA PRO A 2 2.14 -11.82 1.19
C PRO A 2 3.01 -10.60 0.84
N GLY A 3 4.14 -10.43 1.50
CA GLY A 3 5.07 -9.33 1.25
C GLY A 3 5.39 -8.49 2.47
N ARG A 4 5.94 -7.30 2.25
CA ARG A 4 6.27 -6.34 3.32
C ARG A 4 5.79 -4.92 3.01
N LEU A 5 5.47 -4.18 4.07
CA LEU A 5 5.20 -2.74 4.04
C LEU A 5 6.52 -1.95 4.05
N VAL A 6 6.67 -1.04 3.11
CA VAL A 6 7.82 -0.14 2.95
C VAL A 6 7.35 1.31 2.93
N PHE A 7 7.96 2.18 3.73
CA PHE A 7 7.79 3.63 3.63
C PHE A 7 8.93 4.24 2.83
N ALA A 8 8.60 4.92 1.73
CA ALA A 8 9.59 5.53 0.86
C ALA A 8 9.04 6.79 0.18
N GLY A 9 9.93 7.53 -0.47
CA GLY A 9 9.64 8.76 -1.18
C GLY A 9 9.15 9.89 -0.29
N HIS A 10 8.56 10.89 -0.93
CA HIS A 10 7.87 12.00 -0.27
C HIS A 10 6.70 12.42 -1.14
N THR A 11 5.55 12.69 -0.53
CA THR A 11 4.40 13.27 -1.19
C THR A 11 3.99 14.60 -0.54
N PRO A 12 3.66 15.62 -1.33
CA PRO A 12 3.12 16.87 -0.80
C PRO A 12 1.81 16.69 -0.02
N THR A 13 0.98 15.70 -0.38
CA THR A 13 -0.33 15.47 0.25
C THR A 13 -0.23 15.17 1.74
N TRP A 14 0.80 14.41 2.12
CA TRP A 14 1.03 14.01 3.51
C TRP A 14 2.20 14.74 4.15
N ASP A 15 3.00 15.45 3.37
CA ASP A 15 4.31 15.99 3.76
C ASP A 15 5.19 14.91 4.42
N GLY A 16 5.33 13.79 3.73
CA GLY A 16 6.10 12.64 4.23
C GLY A 16 6.08 11.48 3.25
N ALA A 17 6.76 10.39 3.64
CA ALA A 17 6.75 9.15 2.88
C ALA A 17 5.39 8.45 2.91
N ILE A 18 5.16 7.61 1.90
CA ILE A 18 3.96 6.81 1.73
C ILE A 18 4.28 5.32 1.67
N ALA A 19 3.24 4.51 1.80
CA ALA A 19 3.31 3.06 1.88
C ALA A 19 3.41 2.40 0.49
N PHE A 20 4.46 1.62 0.29
CA PHE A 20 4.60 0.69 -0.83
C PHE A 20 4.53 -0.74 -0.34
N HIS A 21 4.14 -1.64 -1.25
CA HIS A 21 4.15 -3.08 -1.05
C HIS A 21 5.35 -3.69 -1.77
N ASP A 22 6.16 -4.42 -1.03
CA ASP A 22 7.22 -5.26 -1.59
C ASP A 22 6.72 -6.72 -1.67
N PRO A 23 6.34 -7.21 -2.86
CA PRO A 23 5.88 -8.59 -3.05
C PRO A 23 7.02 -9.62 -3.01
N SER A 24 8.29 -9.19 -3.12
CA SER A 24 9.45 -10.07 -3.14
C SER A 24 9.95 -10.45 -1.73
N ALA A 25 9.64 -9.62 -0.74
CA ALA A 25 9.98 -9.85 0.65
C ALA A 25 9.11 -10.95 1.29
N SER A 26 9.71 -11.77 2.16
CA SER A 26 8.95 -12.67 3.02
C SER A 26 8.18 -11.90 4.09
N GLY A 27 6.95 -12.31 4.37
CA GLY A 27 6.14 -11.73 5.44
C GLY A 27 4.68 -11.60 5.02
N GLU A 28 3.92 -10.90 5.86
CA GLU A 28 2.53 -10.56 5.58
C GLU A 28 2.27 -9.09 5.90
N VAL A 29 1.55 -8.43 4.99
CA VAL A 29 0.97 -7.11 5.17
C VAL A 29 -0.50 -7.27 5.51
N LEU A 30 -0.95 -6.63 6.59
CA LEU A 30 -2.37 -6.50 6.90
C LEU A 30 -3.01 -5.58 5.85
N SER A 31 -4.03 -6.10 5.18
CA SER A 31 -4.67 -5.47 4.03
C SER A 31 -6.17 -5.71 4.09
N THR A 32 -6.94 -4.75 3.58
CA THR A 32 -8.39 -4.89 3.37
C THR A 32 -8.67 -5.02 1.88
N ALA A 33 -9.39 -6.08 1.50
CA ALA A 33 -9.83 -6.26 0.12
C ALA A 33 -11.20 -5.62 -0.09
N TYR A 34 -11.35 -4.88 -1.20
CA TYR A 34 -12.61 -4.30 -1.63
C TYR A 34 -13.07 -5.00 -2.90
N LEU A 35 -14.32 -5.47 -2.94
CA LEU A 35 -14.92 -6.03 -4.15
C LEU A 35 -15.50 -4.88 -4.99
N LEU A 36 -14.80 -4.54 -6.07
CA LEU A 36 -15.15 -3.42 -6.95
C LEU A 36 -15.43 -3.92 -8.38
N PRO A 37 -16.29 -3.22 -9.15
CA PRO A 37 -16.29 -3.34 -10.61
C PRO A 37 -14.92 -2.96 -11.19
N THR A 38 -14.53 -3.58 -12.30
CA THR A 38 -13.24 -3.32 -12.97
C THR A 38 -13.06 -1.83 -13.33
N ALA A 39 -14.11 -1.17 -13.82
CA ALA A 39 -14.07 0.26 -14.14
C ALA A 39 -13.75 1.12 -12.90
N THR A 40 -14.42 0.85 -11.77
CA THR A 40 -14.14 1.57 -10.51
C THR A 40 -12.72 1.31 -9.99
N PHE A 41 -12.22 0.08 -10.12
CA PHE A 41 -10.82 -0.20 -9.79
C PHE A 41 -9.87 0.60 -10.70
N SER A 42 -10.16 0.67 -12.00
CA SER A 42 -9.32 1.40 -12.95
C SER A 42 -9.32 2.91 -12.68
N ASP A 43 -10.47 3.48 -12.28
CA ASP A 43 -10.55 4.89 -11.86
C ASP A 43 -9.69 5.17 -10.61
N VAL A 44 -9.64 4.25 -9.64
CA VAL A 44 -8.76 4.38 -8.46
C VAL A 44 -7.29 4.31 -8.87
N VAL A 45 -6.94 3.39 -9.77
CA VAL A 45 -5.59 3.23 -10.29
C VAL A 45 -5.12 4.51 -11.00
N GLU A 46 -5.94 5.11 -11.87
CA GLU A 46 -5.59 6.36 -12.55
C GLU A 46 -5.42 7.53 -11.56
N GLN A 47 -6.27 7.64 -10.53
CA GLN A 47 -6.13 8.68 -9.49
C GLN A 47 -4.80 8.57 -8.74
N GLU A 48 -4.38 7.35 -8.40
CA GLU A 48 -3.12 7.09 -7.68
C GLU A 48 -1.89 7.37 -8.56
N MET A 49 -2.05 7.26 -9.88
CA MET A 49 -1.07 7.70 -10.88
C MET A 49 -1.17 9.19 -11.22
N TRP A 50 -2.02 9.95 -10.53
CA TRP A 50 -2.25 11.39 -10.78
C TRP A 50 -2.75 11.70 -12.20
N ARG A 51 -3.63 10.85 -12.72
CA ARG A 51 -4.27 10.96 -14.04
C ARG A 51 -5.78 11.15 -13.90
N ASP A 52 -6.41 11.58 -14.98
CA ASP A 52 -7.87 11.70 -15.03
C ASP A 52 -8.52 10.30 -15.12
N PRO A 53 -9.56 10.02 -14.30
CA PRO A 53 -10.31 8.77 -14.39
C PRO A 53 -11.00 8.57 -15.76
N GLY A 54 -11.44 7.34 -16.04
CA GLY A 54 -12.19 6.99 -17.25
C GLY A 54 -11.44 6.10 -18.25
N VAL A 55 -10.25 5.59 -17.89
CA VAL A 55 -9.56 4.55 -18.65
C VAL A 55 -9.89 3.19 -18.05
N ASP A 56 -10.50 2.31 -18.83
CA ASP A 56 -10.71 0.91 -18.42
C ASP A 56 -9.44 0.09 -18.71
N HIS A 57 -8.72 -0.32 -17.67
CA HIS A 57 -7.52 -1.16 -17.84
C HIS A 57 -7.90 -2.62 -18.09
N ASP A 58 -7.27 -3.26 -19.08
CA ASP A 58 -7.30 -4.71 -19.24
C ASP A 58 -6.44 -5.37 -18.15
N LEU A 59 -7.08 -6.09 -17.23
CA LEU A 59 -6.42 -6.78 -16.11
C LEU A 59 -5.95 -8.20 -16.46
N SER A 60 -6.12 -8.64 -17.70
CA SER A 60 -5.81 -10.02 -18.12
C SER A 60 -4.35 -10.38 -17.87
N GLU A 61 -3.42 -9.44 -18.06
CA GLU A 61 -2.00 -9.65 -17.80
C GLU A 61 -1.73 -9.87 -16.30
N VAL A 62 -2.12 -8.94 -15.42
CA VAL A 62 -1.88 -9.11 -13.97
C VAL A 62 -2.57 -10.36 -13.41
N ILE A 63 -3.74 -10.74 -13.93
CA ILE A 63 -4.44 -11.96 -13.51
C ILE A 63 -3.67 -13.21 -13.95
N GLY A 64 -3.13 -13.21 -15.17
CA GLY A 64 -2.45 -14.36 -15.78
C GLY A 64 -0.99 -14.54 -15.35
N SER A 65 -0.21 -13.45 -15.32
CA SER A 65 1.22 -13.46 -15.02
C SER A 65 1.56 -13.07 -13.58
N GLY A 66 0.62 -12.44 -12.87
CA GLY A 66 0.80 -11.93 -11.51
C GLY A 66 1.28 -10.49 -11.43
N ARG A 67 1.70 -9.86 -12.54
CA ARG A 67 2.25 -8.49 -12.56
C ARG A 67 1.97 -7.81 -13.89
N GLN A 68 1.63 -6.52 -13.87
CA GLN A 68 1.42 -5.70 -15.07
C GLN A 68 1.89 -4.26 -14.83
N VAL A 69 2.73 -3.74 -15.73
CA VAL A 69 3.24 -2.36 -15.65
C VAL A 69 2.43 -1.47 -16.60
N LEU A 70 1.77 -0.47 -16.05
CA LEU A 70 0.91 0.48 -16.76
C LEU A 70 1.62 1.78 -17.15
N GLY A 71 2.87 1.96 -16.72
CA GLY A 71 3.68 3.12 -17.06
C GLY A 71 4.91 3.26 -16.16
N PRO A 72 5.71 4.33 -16.35
CA PRO A 72 6.78 4.68 -15.43
C PRO A 72 6.21 5.41 -14.20
N GLY A 73 6.74 5.10 -13.01
CA GLY A 73 6.48 5.87 -11.79
C GLY A 73 6.43 5.01 -10.52
N HIS A 74 5.78 5.51 -9.48
CA HIS A 74 5.75 4.91 -8.15
C HIS A 74 4.54 3.98 -7.89
N TYR A 75 3.43 4.10 -8.61
CA TYR A 75 2.21 3.26 -8.42
C TYR A 75 1.74 2.59 -9.71
N GLU A 76 2.56 2.64 -10.75
CA GLU A 76 2.20 2.23 -12.09
C GLU A 76 2.19 0.71 -12.28
N THR A 77 2.46 -0.07 -11.24
CA THR A 77 2.53 -1.53 -11.34
C THR A 77 1.42 -2.21 -10.56
N LEU A 78 0.62 -3.02 -11.26
CA LEU A 78 -0.36 -3.90 -10.67
C LEU A 78 0.28 -5.23 -10.28
N HIS A 79 -0.08 -5.75 -9.11
CA HIS A 79 0.37 -7.04 -8.60
C HIS A 79 -0.84 -7.88 -8.18
N ARG A 80 -0.91 -9.14 -8.62
CA ARG A 80 -1.87 -10.11 -8.08
C ARG A 80 -1.29 -10.70 -6.80
N THR A 81 -2.01 -10.53 -5.71
CA THR A 81 -1.50 -10.83 -4.36
C THR A 81 -2.14 -12.07 -3.75
N GLY A 82 -3.04 -12.71 -4.48
CA GLY A 82 -3.65 -13.98 -4.12
C GLY A 82 -5.02 -14.17 -4.76
N GLU A 83 -5.84 -14.92 -4.06
CA GLU A 83 -7.23 -15.20 -4.41
C GLU A 83 -8.08 -15.17 -3.13
N LEU A 84 -9.27 -14.58 -3.21
CA LEU A 84 -10.24 -14.53 -2.13
C LEU A 84 -11.62 -14.87 -2.71
N ASP A 85 -12.30 -15.86 -2.13
CA ASP A 85 -13.62 -16.34 -2.58
C ASP A 85 -13.69 -16.64 -4.09
N GLY A 86 -12.64 -17.27 -4.64
CA GLY A 86 -12.55 -17.61 -6.05
C GLY A 86 -12.25 -16.43 -6.98
N ARG A 87 -11.88 -15.27 -6.44
CA ARG A 87 -11.59 -14.04 -7.20
C ARG A 87 -10.15 -13.59 -7.01
N PRO A 88 -9.45 -13.13 -8.07
CA PRO A 88 -8.11 -12.59 -7.92
C PRO A 88 -8.14 -11.33 -7.06
N VAL A 89 -7.18 -11.21 -6.15
CA VAL A 89 -6.94 -9.96 -5.41
C VAL A 89 -5.79 -9.23 -6.09
N VAL A 90 -6.02 -7.98 -6.47
CA VAL A 90 -5.06 -7.14 -7.19
C VAL A 90 -4.82 -5.88 -6.37
N THR A 91 -3.55 -5.46 -6.29
CA THR A 91 -3.13 -4.17 -5.72
C THR A 91 -2.31 -3.41 -6.75
N PHE A 92 -2.11 -2.12 -6.53
CA PHE A 92 -1.16 -1.29 -7.27
C PHE A 92 -0.07 -0.78 -6.31
N SER A 93 1.17 -0.75 -6.77
CA SER A 93 2.32 -0.24 -6.01
C SER A 93 3.49 0.04 -6.96
N ALA A 94 4.65 0.30 -6.38
CA ALA A 94 5.89 0.42 -7.13
C ALA A 94 6.24 -0.89 -7.83
N ASP A 95 6.95 -0.77 -8.95
CA ASP A 95 7.47 -1.95 -9.63
C ASP A 95 8.53 -2.66 -8.78
N ASP A 96 9.47 -1.87 -8.27
CA ASP A 96 10.49 -2.29 -7.32
C ASP A 96 10.60 -1.22 -6.20
N PRO A 97 10.05 -1.47 -5.00
CA PRO A 97 10.15 -0.51 -3.91
C PRO A 97 11.56 -0.40 -3.33
N SER A 98 12.47 -1.34 -3.63
CA SER A 98 13.85 -1.32 -3.11
C SER A 98 14.71 -0.21 -3.71
N VAL A 99 14.32 0.31 -4.88
CA VAL A 99 15.00 1.44 -5.55
C VAL A 99 14.48 2.81 -5.11
N LEU A 100 13.46 2.86 -4.26
CA LEU A 100 12.90 4.10 -3.75
C LEU A 100 13.71 4.60 -2.56
N GLU A 101 13.93 5.92 -2.51
CA GLU A 101 14.60 6.56 -1.38
C GLU A 101 13.79 6.37 -0.08
N PRO A 102 14.35 5.78 0.98
CA PRO A 102 13.67 5.66 2.26
C PRO A 102 13.24 7.03 2.79
N GLY A 103 12.02 7.12 3.30
CA GLY A 103 11.48 8.36 3.80
C GLY A 103 10.61 8.13 5.02
N ARG A 104 10.58 9.12 5.92
CA ARG A 104 9.78 9.06 7.14
C ARG A 104 8.32 9.45 6.83
N PRO A 105 7.32 8.62 7.15
CA PRO A 105 5.92 8.96 6.97
C PRO A 105 5.48 10.06 7.94
N ALA A 106 4.55 10.91 7.53
CA ALA A 106 4.03 11.96 8.39
C ALA A 106 3.13 11.39 9.51
N PRO A 107 3.08 12.02 10.71
CA PRO A 107 2.22 11.56 11.80
C PRO A 107 0.75 11.40 11.41
N ALA A 108 0.18 12.32 10.62
CA ALA A 108 -1.20 12.25 10.16
C ALA A 108 -1.47 11.04 9.24
N TYR A 109 -0.46 10.63 8.46
CA TYR A 109 -0.54 9.44 7.64
C TYR A 109 -0.54 8.17 8.49
N LEU A 110 0.36 8.09 9.48
CA LEU A 110 0.39 7.00 10.46
C LEU A 110 -0.92 6.89 11.25
N ALA A 111 -1.50 8.02 11.67
CA ALA A 111 -2.81 8.07 12.33
C ALA A 111 -3.92 7.47 11.45
N THR A 112 -3.87 7.74 10.14
CA THR A 112 -4.84 7.21 9.17
C THR A 112 -4.71 5.70 9.03
N MET A 113 -3.49 5.18 8.90
CA MET A 113 -3.24 3.74 8.87
C MET A 113 -3.68 3.06 10.17
N ALA A 114 -3.37 3.67 11.32
CA ALA A 114 -3.74 3.17 12.64
C ALA A 114 -5.25 3.03 12.80
N ARG A 115 -6.05 3.97 12.30
CA ARG A 115 -7.52 3.85 12.31
C ARG A 115 -7.98 2.60 11.58
N GLY A 116 -7.45 2.33 10.39
CA GLY A 116 -7.78 1.13 9.61
C GLY A 116 -7.34 -0.16 10.29
N LEU A 117 -6.10 -0.20 10.81
CA LEU A 117 -5.58 -1.36 11.55
C LEU A 117 -6.44 -1.69 12.78
N ARG A 118 -6.90 -0.68 13.51
CA ARG A 118 -7.78 -0.86 14.67
C ARG A 118 -9.18 -1.30 14.27
N SER A 119 -9.80 -0.63 13.29
CA SER A 119 -11.21 -0.87 12.96
C SER A 119 -11.45 -2.14 12.16
N LEU A 120 -10.49 -2.56 11.32
CA LEU A 120 -10.66 -3.69 10.39
C LEU A 120 -9.89 -4.94 10.85
N HIS A 121 -8.82 -4.78 11.61
CA HIS A 121 -8.01 -5.90 12.10
C HIS A 121 -8.07 -6.04 13.64
N GLY A 122 -8.75 -5.14 14.35
CA GLY A 122 -8.96 -5.25 15.79
C GLY A 122 -7.71 -5.02 16.63
N LEU A 123 -6.63 -4.49 16.05
CA LEU A 123 -5.38 -4.29 16.77
C LEU A 123 -5.55 -3.28 17.92
N THR A 124 -4.89 -3.57 19.03
CA THR A 124 -4.68 -2.62 20.13
C THR A 124 -3.70 -1.52 19.72
N ALA A 125 -3.62 -0.44 20.50
CA ALA A 125 -2.66 0.63 20.23
C ALA A 125 -1.21 0.12 20.24
N ASP A 126 -0.84 -0.75 21.18
CA ASP A 126 0.51 -1.29 21.27
C ASP A 126 0.83 -2.20 20.06
N GLU A 127 -0.11 -3.04 19.62
CA GLU A 127 0.06 -3.87 18.42
C GLU A 127 0.18 -3.05 17.14
N VAL A 128 -0.55 -1.92 17.02
CA VAL A 128 -0.38 -1.00 15.88
C VAL A 128 1.01 -0.39 15.88
N VAL A 129 1.52 0.04 17.04
CA VAL A 129 2.88 0.57 17.15
C VAL A 129 3.90 -0.48 16.75
N ASP A 130 3.77 -1.71 17.25
CA ASP A 130 4.67 -2.83 16.91
C ASP A 130 4.66 -3.13 15.41
N TYR A 131 3.46 -3.16 14.81
CA TYR A 131 3.28 -3.40 13.38
C TYR A 131 3.95 -2.31 12.54
N LEU A 132 3.70 -1.02 12.84
CA LEU A 132 4.26 0.10 12.08
C LEU A 132 5.79 0.21 12.24
N LEU A 133 6.32 -0.06 13.44
CA LEU A 133 7.77 -0.09 13.68
C LEU A 133 8.48 -1.24 12.95
N GLY A 134 7.75 -2.31 12.60
CA GLY A 134 8.27 -3.41 11.79
C GLY A 134 8.44 -3.06 10.30
N ALA A 135 7.82 -1.97 9.83
CA ALA A 135 7.88 -1.56 8.43
C ALA A 135 9.25 -0.99 8.04
N ALA A 136 9.68 -1.27 6.81
CA ALA A 136 10.90 -0.66 6.29
C ALA A 136 10.69 0.85 6.15
N GLY A 137 11.73 1.65 6.39
CA GLY A 137 11.65 3.11 6.18
C GLY A 137 10.80 3.87 7.20
N ILE A 138 10.22 3.23 8.22
CA ILE A 138 9.39 3.90 9.25
C ILE A 138 10.08 5.13 9.84
N GLY A 139 11.40 5.06 10.06
CA GLY A 139 12.22 6.19 10.47
C GLY A 139 11.85 6.86 11.79
N HIS A 140 10.81 6.38 12.50
CA HIS A 140 10.33 6.87 13.78
C HIS A 140 10.71 5.90 14.89
N ASP A 141 10.86 6.43 16.11
CA ASP A 141 10.91 5.60 17.31
C ASP A 141 9.50 5.28 17.82
N ARG A 142 9.43 4.43 18.85
CA ARG A 142 8.17 4.00 19.46
C ARG A 142 7.36 5.16 20.04
N GLU A 143 8.00 6.16 20.63
CA GLU A 143 7.31 7.28 21.25
C GLU A 143 6.64 8.15 20.18
N ALA A 144 7.35 8.44 19.09
CA ALA A 144 6.84 9.18 17.95
C ALA A 144 5.67 8.46 17.26
N VAL A 145 5.77 7.14 17.03
CA VAL A 145 4.65 6.37 16.47
C VAL A 145 3.46 6.37 17.43
N ARG A 146 3.69 6.14 18.74
CA ARG A 146 2.62 6.14 19.75
C ARG A 146 1.91 7.50 19.83
N ALA A 147 2.66 8.60 19.79
CA ALA A 147 2.10 9.94 19.78
C ALA A 147 1.30 10.23 18.50
N ALA A 148 1.74 9.71 17.36
CA ALA A 148 1.03 9.89 16.08
C ALA A 148 -0.31 9.16 16.01
N ILE A 149 -0.46 8.02 16.70
CA ILE A 149 -1.65 7.16 16.59
C ILE A 149 -2.63 7.26 17.78
N ALA A 150 -2.30 8.08 18.78
CA ALA A 150 -3.10 8.30 19.99
C ALA A 150 -4.44 8.98 19.65
#